data_AF-A0A7C3S1R1-F1
#
_entry.id   AF-A0A7C3S1R1-F1
#
_cell.length_a   1.000
_cell.length_b   1.000
_cell.length_c   1.000
_cell.angle_alpha   90.00
_cell.angle_beta   90.00
_cell.angle_gamma   90.00
#
_symmetry.space_group_name_H-M   'P 1'
#
loop_
_entity.id
_entity.type
_entity.pdbx_description
1 polymer ?
#
loop_
_entity_poly.entity_id
_entity_poly.type
_entity_poly.pdbx_seq_one_letter_code
_entity_poly.pdbx_strand_id
1 'polypeptide(L)'
;MKIAVTASGPDLDSPVNPRFGRCPYFIFVDSDSLQFEAIENESMMAPGGAGIQSAQFVAQKGAEAIITGNLGPNASATLSATGMRVFLGAAGTVREAIQMFKNGQLQEAFGPSVQAHAGMGQQPSAGSSPTGFGPGTGGGMGMGMGRGMGMGRGMGMGRGMGMGRGLGMGRGMGMMGPTPPPPQSMSREQEIQMLKEQTKVLEDQLKMIGQRIEDLSKKGN
;
A
#
# COMPACT_ATOMS: atom_id res chain seq x y z
N MET A 1 12.31 27.95 -0.13
CA MET A 1 11.17 27.15 -0.63
C MET A 1 10.58 26.35 0.53
N LYS A 2 9.25 26.25 0.64
CA LYS A 2 8.61 25.49 1.74
C LYS A 2 8.31 24.04 1.35
N ILE A 3 8.83 23.09 2.12
CA ILE A 3 8.71 21.66 1.88
C ILE A 3 7.94 21.02 3.03
N ALA A 4 6.95 20.20 2.75
CA ALA A 4 6.27 19.36 3.74
C ALA A 4 6.79 17.92 3.68
N VAL A 5 7.18 17.35 4.81
CA VAL A 5 7.66 15.97 4.91
C VAL A 5 6.74 15.17 5.80
N THR A 6 6.33 13.97 5.36
CA THR A 6 5.56 13.06 6.21
C THR A 6 6.47 12.44 7.26
N ALA A 7 6.08 12.51 8.53
CA ALA A 7 6.92 12.05 9.63
C ALA A 7 6.13 11.20 10.63
N SER A 8 6.84 10.28 11.29
CA SER A 8 6.26 9.45 12.36
C SER A 8 6.41 10.09 13.74
N GLY A 9 7.13 11.21 13.84
CA GLY A 9 7.32 12.00 15.05
C GLY A 9 7.51 13.48 14.71
N PRO A 10 7.59 14.35 15.73
CA PRO A 10 7.56 15.80 15.55
C PRO A 10 8.93 16.44 15.24
N ASP A 11 9.98 15.65 15.02
CA ASP A 11 11.35 16.16 14.90
C ASP A 11 12.02 15.77 13.57
N LEU A 12 13.05 16.51 13.15
CA LEU A 12 13.80 16.23 11.92
C LEU A 12 14.51 14.87 11.92
N ASP A 13 14.79 14.32 13.09
CA ASP A 13 15.43 13.00 13.23
C ASP A 13 14.38 11.87 13.32
N SER A 14 13.08 12.22 13.27
CA SER A 14 12.00 11.25 13.17
C SER A 14 12.02 10.56 11.80
N PRO A 15 11.63 9.27 11.72
CA PRO A 15 11.58 8.57 10.45
C PRO A 15 10.45 9.10 9.57
N VAL A 16 10.71 9.18 8.27
CA VAL A 16 9.72 9.52 7.26
C VAL A 16 8.60 8.51 7.30
N ASN A 17 7.35 8.99 7.31
CA ASN A 17 6.20 8.08 7.31
C ASN A 17 5.87 7.64 5.89
N PRO A 18 5.68 6.33 5.65
CA PRO A 18 5.41 5.82 4.30
C PRO A 18 4.01 6.18 3.78
N ARG A 19 3.09 6.67 4.62
CA ARG A 19 1.71 6.97 4.22
C ARG A 19 1.47 8.47 4.26
N PHE A 20 1.19 9.09 3.12
CA PHE A 20 0.86 10.52 3.08
C PHE A 20 -0.38 10.90 3.89
N GLY A 21 -1.56 10.39 3.51
CA GLY A 21 -2.82 10.86 4.10
C GLY A 21 -3.03 10.47 5.56
N ARG A 22 -2.23 9.54 6.08
CA ARG A 22 -2.36 9.02 7.46
C ARG A 22 -1.04 9.04 8.20
N CYS A 23 -0.08 9.88 7.79
CA CYS A 23 1.10 10.10 8.61
C CYS A 23 0.67 10.74 9.95
N PRO A 24 1.43 10.51 11.03
CA PRO A 24 1.19 11.21 12.30
C PRO A 24 1.49 12.69 12.29
N TYR A 25 2.59 13.09 11.64
CA TYR A 25 3.00 14.48 11.59
C TYR A 25 3.31 14.91 10.16
N PHE A 26 3.08 16.18 9.89
CA PHE A 26 3.69 16.91 8.78
C PHE A 26 4.76 17.84 9.34
N ILE A 27 5.99 17.70 8.87
CA ILE A 27 7.07 18.63 9.17
C ILE A 27 7.22 19.58 8.00
N PHE A 28 6.88 20.85 8.22
CA PHE A 28 7.07 21.93 7.26
C PHE A 28 8.43 22.54 7.50
N VAL A 29 9.34 22.39 6.54
CA VAL A 29 10.68 22.95 6.60
C VAL A 29 10.87 23.99 5.51
N ASP A 30 11.57 25.07 5.85
CA ASP A 30 12.11 25.97 4.85
C ASP A 30 13.45 25.42 4.34
N SER A 31 13.55 25.22 3.02
CA SER A 31 14.73 24.62 2.38
C SER A 31 16.01 25.42 2.61
N ASP A 32 15.91 26.72 2.81
CA ASP A 32 17.04 27.64 2.75
C ASP A 32 17.60 27.86 4.16
N SER A 33 16.72 28.06 5.15
CA SER A 33 17.05 28.32 6.55
C SER A 33 17.04 27.07 7.45
N LEU A 34 16.44 25.95 6.99
CA LEU A 34 16.18 24.74 7.79
C LEU A 34 15.29 24.95 9.02
N GLN A 35 14.65 26.12 9.16
CA GLN A 35 13.61 26.29 10.17
C GLN A 35 12.44 25.35 9.87
N PHE A 36 11.93 24.68 10.90
CA PHE A 36 10.84 23.73 10.76
C PHE A 36 9.72 23.95 11.77
N GLU A 37 8.52 23.59 11.36
CA GLU A 37 7.31 23.51 12.18
C GLU A 37 6.75 22.10 12.02
N ALA A 38 6.54 21.39 13.14
CA ALA A 38 5.90 20.08 13.14
C ALA A 38 4.44 20.21 13.55
N ILE A 39 3.54 19.58 12.79
CA ILE A 39 2.11 19.65 13.04
C ILE A 39 1.50 18.25 12.98
N GLU A 40 0.68 17.92 13.97
CA GLU A 40 -0.08 16.68 13.99
C GLU A 40 -1.11 16.64 12.84
N ASN A 41 -1.25 15.47 12.22
CA ASN A 41 -2.22 15.25 11.16
C ASN A 41 -3.55 14.75 11.74
N GLU A 42 -4.49 15.68 11.90
CA GLU A 42 -5.86 15.37 12.36
C GLU A 42 -6.57 14.37 11.43
N SER A 43 -6.19 14.31 10.15
CA SER A 43 -6.78 13.40 9.16
C SER A 43 -6.34 11.94 9.33
N MET A 44 -5.37 11.64 10.21
CA MET A 44 -4.87 10.28 10.44
C MET A 44 -6.00 9.29 10.73
N MET A 45 -6.93 9.69 11.61
CA MET A 45 -8.01 8.85 12.09
C MET A 45 -9.29 8.98 11.25
N ALA A 46 -9.24 9.72 10.13
CA ALA A 46 -10.41 9.92 9.31
C ALA A 46 -10.91 8.57 8.72
N PRO A 47 -12.22 8.27 8.84
CA PRO A 47 -12.80 7.03 8.32
C PRO A 47 -12.68 6.93 6.79
N GLY A 48 -12.65 8.08 6.12
CA GLY A 48 -12.42 8.19 4.68
C GLY A 48 -11.89 9.58 4.32
N GLY A 49 -11.32 9.70 3.12
CA GLY A 49 -10.86 10.99 2.60
C GLY A 49 -9.59 11.57 3.25
N ALA A 50 -8.89 10.80 4.09
CA ALA A 50 -7.69 11.25 4.81
C ALA A 50 -6.65 11.89 3.87
N GLY A 51 -6.40 11.28 2.70
CA GLY A 51 -5.48 11.83 1.71
C GLY A 51 -5.92 13.17 1.10
N ILE A 52 -7.22 13.42 0.96
CA ILE A 52 -7.74 14.68 0.42
C ILE A 52 -7.58 15.78 1.48
N GLN A 53 -8.00 15.50 2.71
CA GLN A 53 -7.90 16.44 3.82
C GLN A 53 -6.45 16.81 4.13
N SER A 54 -5.54 15.82 4.20
CA SER A 54 -4.11 16.09 4.34
C SER A 54 -3.53 16.91 3.18
N ALA A 55 -3.93 16.62 1.93
CA ALA A 55 -3.47 17.41 0.77
C ALA A 55 -3.92 18.87 0.86
N GLN A 56 -5.19 19.11 1.22
CA GLN A 56 -5.71 20.46 1.42
C GLN A 56 -5.01 21.18 2.58
N PHE A 57 -4.76 20.48 3.69
CA PHE A 57 -4.06 21.03 4.84
C PHE A 57 -2.63 21.48 4.49
N VAL A 58 -1.88 20.62 3.79
CA VAL A 58 -0.51 20.91 3.36
C VAL A 58 -0.50 22.09 2.36
N ALA A 59 -1.48 22.15 1.45
CA ALA A 59 -1.65 23.27 0.53
C ALA A 59 -1.92 24.60 1.27
N GLN A 60 -2.81 24.59 2.27
CA GLN A 60 -3.15 25.77 3.08
C GLN A 60 -1.94 26.30 3.87
N LYS A 61 -1.05 25.41 4.32
CA LYS A 61 0.22 25.78 4.96
C LYS A 61 1.26 26.33 3.99
N GLY A 62 0.95 26.38 2.68
CA GLY A 62 1.78 27.00 1.65
C GLY A 62 3.01 26.17 1.27
N ALA A 63 2.94 24.84 1.41
CA ALA A 63 4.02 23.98 0.92
C ALA A 63 4.04 23.98 -0.61
N GLU A 64 5.22 24.05 -1.20
CA GLU A 64 5.44 24.00 -2.65
C GLU A 64 5.83 22.57 -3.09
N ALA A 65 6.48 21.83 -2.19
CA ALA A 65 6.92 20.47 -2.41
C ALA A 65 6.54 19.56 -1.23
N ILE A 66 6.28 18.29 -1.53
CA ILE A 66 5.94 17.26 -0.55
C ILE A 66 6.91 16.10 -0.69
N ILE A 67 7.47 15.64 0.42
CA ILE A 67 8.30 14.44 0.47
C ILE A 67 7.55 13.38 1.30
N THR A 68 7.27 12.23 0.68
CA THR A 68 6.57 11.11 1.33
C THR A 68 7.08 9.77 0.81
N GLY A 69 6.79 8.69 1.51
CA GLY A 69 7.05 7.35 0.98
C GLY A 69 6.10 7.00 -0.16
N ASN A 70 4.79 6.96 0.13
CA ASN A 70 3.75 6.59 -0.83
C ASN A 70 2.60 7.59 -0.89
N LEU A 71 1.96 7.63 -2.06
CA LEU A 71 0.84 8.50 -2.36
C LEU A 71 -0.31 7.70 -3.00
N GLY A 72 -1.51 7.78 -2.42
CA GLY A 72 -2.71 7.16 -2.97
C GLY A 72 -3.42 8.04 -4.02
N PRO A 73 -4.35 7.48 -4.81
CA PRO A 73 -5.02 8.15 -5.93
C PRO A 73 -5.74 9.44 -5.53
N ASN A 74 -6.46 9.42 -4.41
CA ASN A 74 -7.21 10.60 -3.95
C ASN A 74 -6.31 11.77 -3.55
N ALA A 75 -5.19 11.46 -2.86
CA ALA A 75 -4.22 12.47 -2.49
C ALA A 75 -3.49 13.01 -3.72
N SER A 76 -3.08 12.12 -4.63
CA SER A 76 -2.42 12.51 -5.89
C SER A 76 -3.28 13.48 -6.70
N ALA A 77 -4.56 13.16 -6.94
CA ALA A 77 -5.46 14.03 -7.70
C ALA A 77 -5.62 15.42 -7.05
N THR A 78 -5.66 15.47 -5.71
CA THR A 78 -5.81 16.71 -4.96
C THR A 78 -4.54 17.56 -5.02
N LEU A 79 -3.36 16.94 -4.85
CA LEU A 79 -2.06 17.62 -4.89
C LEU A 79 -1.71 18.13 -6.30
N SER A 80 -2.07 17.37 -7.34
CA SER A 80 -1.88 17.81 -8.73
C SER A 80 -2.70 19.07 -9.04
N ALA A 81 -3.91 19.19 -8.48
CA ALA A 81 -4.77 20.36 -8.69
C ALA A 81 -4.22 21.65 -8.05
N THR A 82 -3.35 21.54 -7.03
CA THR A 82 -2.73 22.69 -6.37
C THR A 82 -1.38 23.09 -6.99
N GLY A 83 -0.90 22.35 -7.99
CA GLY A 83 0.42 22.57 -8.60
C GLY A 83 1.59 22.21 -7.68
N MET A 84 1.36 21.44 -6.61
CA MET A 84 2.43 21.02 -5.70
C MET A 84 3.25 19.88 -6.31
N ARG A 85 4.56 19.93 -6.08
CA ARG A 85 5.49 18.90 -6.54
C ARG A 85 5.58 17.80 -5.48
N VAL A 86 5.44 16.55 -5.89
CA VAL A 86 5.48 15.42 -4.95
C VAL A 86 6.70 14.57 -5.22
N PHE A 87 7.45 14.24 -4.18
CA PHE A 87 8.67 13.46 -4.23
C PHE A 87 8.46 12.17 -3.43
N LEU A 88 8.72 11.05 -4.10
CA LEU A 88 8.53 9.71 -3.54
C LEU A 88 9.87 9.02 -3.28
N GLY A 89 9.82 7.94 -2.52
CA GLY A 89 10.99 7.10 -2.25
C GLY A 89 11.89 7.62 -1.12
N ALA A 90 11.43 8.61 -0.36
CA ALA A 90 12.13 9.04 0.84
C ALA A 90 12.06 7.94 1.91
N ALA A 91 13.22 7.46 2.33
CA ALA A 91 13.42 6.53 3.44
C ALA A 91 14.44 7.14 4.43
N GLY A 92 14.46 6.61 5.65
CA GLY A 92 15.30 7.16 6.72
C GLY A 92 14.62 8.30 7.48
N THR A 93 15.41 9.25 7.97
CA THR A 93 14.93 10.39 8.76
C THR A 93 14.43 11.54 7.87
N VAL A 94 13.62 12.42 8.44
CA VAL A 94 13.15 13.64 7.74
C VAL A 94 14.34 14.49 7.28
N ARG A 95 15.38 14.62 8.10
CA ARG A 95 16.62 15.31 7.75
C ARG A 95 17.29 14.71 6.52
N GLU A 96 17.43 13.39 6.47
CA GLU A 96 18.01 12.69 5.32
C GLU A 96 17.15 12.88 4.07
N ALA A 97 15.82 12.84 4.20
CA ALA A 97 14.90 13.08 3.10
C ALA A 97 15.05 14.48 2.49
N ILE A 98 15.21 15.51 3.33
CA ILE A 98 15.46 16.89 2.90
C ILE A 98 16.82 16.98 2.18
N GLN A 99 17.85 16.28 2.66
CA GLN A 99 19.16 16.24 1.99
C GLN A 99 19.06 15.55 0.62
N MET A 100 18.37 14.41 0.53
CA MET A 100 18.14 13.72 -0.74
C MET A 100 17.37 14.60 -1.73
N PHE A 101 16.39 15.38 -1.26
CA PHE A 101 15.69 16.36 -2.08
C PHE A 101 16.63 17.45 -2.61
N LYS A 102 17.44 18.06 -1.73
CA LYS A 102 18.41 19.11 -2.12
C LYS A 102 19.44 18.61 -3.13
N ASN A 103 19.82 17.34 -3.02
CA ASN A 103 20.78 16.70 -3.90
C ASN A 103 20.15 16.17 -5.21
N GLY A 104 18.83 16.34 -5.41
CA GLY A 104 18.13 15.86 -6.60
C GLY A 104 18.01 14.34 -6.70
N GLN A 105 18.11 13.62 -5.57
CA GLN A 105 18.09 12.15 -5.52
C GLN A 105 16.68 11.56 -5.39
N LEU A 106 15.68 12.39 -5.08
CA LEU A 106 14.29 11.94 -4.99
C LEU A 106 13.58 12.03 -6.34
N GLN A 107 12.74 11.04 -6.62
CA GLN A 107 11.95 10.99 -7.84
C GLN A 107 10.68 11.84 -7.68
N GLU A 108 10.51 12.84 -8.55
CA GLU A 108 9.26 13.56 -8.67
C GLU A 108 8.17 12.65 -9.26
N ALA A 109 7.00 12.67 -8.64
CA ALA A 109 5.86 11.85 -9.00
C ALA A 109 4.76 12.70 -9.63
N PHE A 110 4.27 12.23 -10.77
CA PHE A 110 3.17 12.84 -11.52
C PHE A 110 1.83 12.10 -11.35
N GLY A 111 1.78 11.14 -10.42
CA GLY A 111 0.61 10.29 -10.19
C GLY A 111 0.72 9.45 -8.90
N PRO A 112 -0.29 8.64 -8.57
CA PRO A 112 -0.29 7.82 -7.37
C PRO A 112 0.71 6.67 -7.46
N SER A 113 1.31 6.31 -6.33
CA SER A 113 2.24 5.18 -6.20
C SER A 113 1.62 3.90 -5.64
N VAL A 114 0.40 3.98 -5.10
CA VAL A 114 -0.34 2.83 -4.58
C VAL A 114 -1.76 2.79 -5.15
N GLN A 115 -2.33 1.59 -5.21
CA GLN A 115 -3.72 1.38 -5.63
C GLN A 115 -4.71 2.00 -4.63
N ALA A 116 -5.93 2.28 -5.10
CA ALA A 116 -7.02 2.69 -4.24
C ALA A 116 -7.21 1.67 -3.09
N HIS A 117 -7.49 2.16 -1.88
CA HIS A 117 -7.73 1.35 -0.67
C HIS A 117 -6.50 0.65 -0.03
N ALA A 118 -5.27 0.88 -0.48
CA ALA A 118 -4.05 0.29 0.11
C ALA A 118 -3.80 0.60 1.62
N GLY A 119 -4.59 1.52 2.21
CA GLY A 119 -4.56 1.86 3.64
C GLY A 119 -5.81 1.48 4.43
N MET A 120 -6.84 0.93 3.79
CA MET A 120 -7.95 0.30 4.51
C MET A 120 -7.43 -1.02 5.06
N GLY A 121 -7.24 -1.09 6.38
CA GLY A 121 -6.90 -2.35 7.03
C GLY A 121 -7.87 -3.42 6.54
N GLN A 122 -7.33 -4.58 6.15
CA GLN A 122 -8.12 -5.76 5.89
C GLN A 122 -8.94 -6.05 7.16
N GLN A 123 -10.19 -5.63 7.18
CA GLN A 123 -11.19 -6.40 7.88
C GLN A 123 -11.18 -7.77 7.18
N PRO A 124 -11.03 -8.89 7.91
CA PRO A 124 -11.29 -10.19 7.31
C PRO A 124 -12.77 -10.16 6.91
N SER A 125 -13.03 -9.98 5.61
CA SER A 125 -14.38 -10.11 5.08
C SER A 125 -14.77 -11.57 5.26
N ALA A 126 -15.53 -11.83 6.32
CA ALA A 126 -16.33 -13.03 6.42
C ALA A 126 -17.24 -13.09 5.18
N GLY A 127 -16.90 -13.99 4.26
CA GLY A 127 -17.82 -14.57 3.30
C GLY A 127 -18.32 -13.66 2.19
N SER A 128 -17.58 -13.61 1.08
CA SER A 128 -18.17 -13.40 -0.24
C SER A 128 -17.67 -14.49 -1.18
N SER A 129 -18.29 -15.68 -1.09
CA SER A 129 -18.25 -16.66 -2.17
C SER A 129 -19.43 -16.40 -3.10
N PRO A 130 -19.23 -16.37 -4.43
CA PRO A 130 -20.28 -16.10 -5.39
C PRO A 130 -20.92 -17.42 -5.82
N THR A 131 -22.11 -17.75 -5.32
CA THR A 131 -22.86 -18.88 -5.86
C THR A 131 -24.36 -18.73 -5.63
N GLY A 132 -25.06 -18.44 -6.73
CA GLY A 132 -26.28 -19.15 -7.14
C GLY A 132 -27.50 -19.10 -6.22
N PHE A 133 -28.50 -18.33 -6.63
CA PHE A 133 -29.90 -18.61 -6.31
C PHE A 133 -30.29 -20.01 -6.79
N GLY A 134 -30.71 -20.88 -5.86
CA GLY A 134 -31.36 -22.15 -6.16
C GLY A 134 -32.06 -22.70 -4.90
N PRO A 135 -33.33 -23.13 -4.95
CA PRO A 135 -34.02 -23.69 -3.80
C PRO A 135 -33.61 -25.16 -3.62
N GLY A 136 -32.84 -25.46 -2.58
CA GLY A 136 -32.32 -26.80 -2.32
C GLY A 136 -32.25 -27.14 -0.83
N THR A 137 -33.12 -28.04 -0.41
CA THR A 137 -33.11 -28.81 0.83
C THR A 137 -31.82 -29.63 0.93
N GLY A 138 -31.03 -29.54 2.01
CA GLY A 138 -29.89 -30.45 2.21
C GLY A 138 -28.98 -30.11 3.38
N GLY A 139 -28.88 -31.02 4.35
CA GLY A 139 -28.18 -30.84 5.62
C GLY A 139 -26.64 -30.79 5.54
N GLY A 140 -26.03 -30.18 6.56
CA GLY A 140 -24.58 -30.18 6.78
C GLY A 140 -24.26 -29.78 8.22
N MET A 141 -23.50 -30.66 8.91
CA MET A 141 -23.15 -30.64 10.33
C MET A 141 -22.37 -29.39 10.75
N GLY A 142 -22.93 -28.60 11.67
CA GLY A 142 -22.18 -27.62 12.46
C GLY A 142 -21.56 -28.25 13.70
N MET A 143 -20.26 -28.05 13.93
CA MET A 143 -19.60 -28.30 15.22
C MET A 143 -20.02 -27.23 16.23
N GLY A 144 -21.19 -27.43 16.84
CA GLY A 144 -21.62 -26.68 18.01
C GLY A 144 -20.93 -27.21 19.27
N MET A 145 -20.42 -26.29 20.09
CA MET A 145 -19.90 -26.55 21.43
C MET A 145 -21.10 -26.83 22.36
N GLY A 146 -21.65 -28.04 22.25
CA GLY A 146 -22.87 -28.47 22.94
C GLY A 146 -22.61 -29.70 23.80
N ARG A 147 -23.02 -29.60 25.06
CA ARG A 147 -23.04 -30.70 26.04
C ARG A 147 -24.12 -31.71 25.60
N GLY A 148 -23.76 -32.69 24.78
CA GLY A 148 -24.69 -33.67 24.21
C GLY A 148 -24.04 -35.02 23.92
N MET A 149 -24.74 -36.08 24.28
CA MET A 149 -24.33 -37.48 24.17
C MET A 149 -24.35 -37.93 22.69
N GLY A 150 -23.19 -38.05 22.05
CA GLY A 150 -23.08 -38.47 20.64
C GLY A 150 -21.86 -39.37 20.39
N MET A 151 -22.07 -40.50 19.73
CA MET A 151 -21.02 -41.42 19.27
C MET A 151 -20.19 -40.77 18.14
N GLY A 152 -19.21 -39.97 18.51
CA GLY A 152 -18.21 -39.39 17.60
C GLY A 152 -16.82 -39.88 17.97
N ARG A 153 -16.08 -40.42 17.00
CA ARG A 153 -14.72 -40.96 17.13
C ARG A 153 -13.70 -39.83 17.29
N GLY A 154 -13.81 -39.06 18.38
CA GLY A 154 -12.82 -38.07 18.80
C GLY A 154 -11.87 -38.70 19.81
N MET A 155 -10.59 -38.82 19.47
CA MET A 155 -9.56 -39.30 20.41
C MET A 155 -8.93 -38.09 21.11
N GLY A 156 -9.70 -37.50 22.01
CA GLY A 156 -9.24 -36.45 22.91
C GLY A 156 -9.81 -36.70 24.30
N MET A 157 -8.97 -37.19 25.20
CA MET A 157 -9.02 -36.79 26.61
C MET A 157 -7.76 -37.25 27.32
N GLY A 158 -7.09 -36.29 27.95
CA GLY A 158 -6.04 -36.59 28.90
C GLY A 158 -6.60 -37.38 30.09
N ARG A 159 -5.82 -38.37 30.52
CA ARG A 159 -5.49 -38.65 31.92
C ARG A 159 -4.24 -39.52 31.87
N GLY A 160 -3.17 -39.06 32.50
CA GLY A 160 -1.83 -39.63 32.32
C GLY A 160 -1.72 -41.11 32.68
N MET A 161 -0.77 -41.78 32.03
CA MET A 161 -0.05 -42.93 32.56
C MET A 161 1.28 -43.02 31.80
N GLY A 162 2.37 -42.58 32.41
CA GLY A 162 3.70 -42.80 31.88
C GLY A 162 4.13 -44.26 32.10
N MET A 163 4.76 -44.87 31.11
CA MET A 163 5.90 -45.79 31.24
C MET A 163 6.30 -46.28 29.84
N GLY A 164 7.53 -46.00 29.40
CA GLY A 164 7.98 -46.52 28.10
C GLY A 164 9.31 -45.95 27.63
N ARG A 165 10.38 -46.34 28.33
CA ARG A 165 11.78 -46.13 27.92
C ARG A 165 12.06 -47.04 26.71
N GLY A 166 12.17 -46.46 25.51
CA GLY A 166 12.47 -47.21 24.29
C GLY A 166 13.42 -46.45 23.38
N LEU A 167 14.69 -46.88 23.36
CA LEU A 167 15.63 -46.59 22.27
C LEU A 167 15.10 -47.26 20.99
N GLY A 168 14.48 -46.48 20.12
CA GLY A 168 14.08 -46.90 18.78
C GLY A 168 14.83 -46.10 17.73
N MET A 169 15.94 -46.65 17.24
CA MET A 169 16.66 -46.16 16.07
C MET A 169 15.81 -46.45 14.82
N GLY A 170 14.82 -45.60 14.56
CA GLY A 170 13.95 -45.65 13.39
C GLY A 170 14.46 -44.74 12.29
N ARG A 171 15.23 -45.31 11.35
CA ARG A 171 15.64 -44.69 10.09
C ARG A 171 14.40 -44.43 9.22
N GLY A 172 13.76 -43.28 9.43
CA GLY A 172 12.64 -42.79 8.61
C GLY A 172 13.15 -42.05 7.38
N MET A 173 13.34 -42.77 6.27
CA MET A 173 13.46 -42.20 4.93
C MET A 173 12.13 -41.52 4.56
N GLY A 174 12.03 -40.20 4.79
CA GLY A 174 10.93 -39.37 4.31
C GLY A 174 11.21 -38.89 2.89
N MET A 175 10.38 -39.36 1.96
CA MET A 175 10.41 -39.06 0.53
C MET A 175 10.47 -37.55 0.24
N MET A 176 11.49 -37.15 -0.53
CA MET A 176 11.67 -35.81 -1.08
C MET A 176 10.65 -35.61 -2.21
N GLY A 177 9.58 -34.85 -1.95
CA GLY A 177 8.63 -34.44 -2.99
C GLY A 177 9.28 -33.48 -4.00
N PRO A 178 8.85 -33.47 -5.27
CA PRO A 178 9.43 -32.59 -6.28
C PRO A 178 9.23 -31.12 -5.89
N THR A 179 10.33 -30.38 -5.79
CA THR A 179 10.32 -28.93 -5.62
C THR A 179 9.57 -28.27 -6.78
N PRO A 180 8.72 -27.26 -6.55
CA PRO A 180 8.14 -26.49 -7.64
C PRO A 180 9.26 -25.87 -8.48
N PRO A 181 9.12 -25.77 -9.81
CA PRO A 181 10.13 -25.14 -10.63
C PRO A 181 10.32 -23.69 -10.17
N PRO A 182 11.56 -23.17 -10.18
CA PRO A 182 11.79 -21.76 -9.86
C PRO A 182 10.94 -20.90 -10.79
N PRO A 183 10.40 -19.76 -10.31
CA PRO A 183 9.71 -18.81 -11.18
C PRO A 183 10.66 -18.46 -12.33
N GLN A 184 10.23 -18.73 -13.56
CA GLN A 184 11.01 -18.43 -14.74
C GLN A 184 11.23 -16.91 -14.75
N SER A 185 12.47 -16.49 -14.52
CA SER A 185 12.90 -15.11 -14.74
C SER A 185 12.61 -14.80 -16.20
N MET A 186 11.74 -13.80 -16.46
CA MET A 186 11.44 -13.38 -17.82
C MET A 186 12.75 -13.14 -18.58
N SER A 187 12.85 -13.66 -19.80
CA SER A 187 14.06 -13.44 -20.60
C SER A 187 14.16 -11.95 -20.95
N ARG A 188 15.38 -11.44 -21.13
CA ARG A 188 15.60 -10.03 -21.50
C ARG A 188 14.84 -9.66 -22.78
N GLU A 189 14.70 -10.60 -23.72
CA GLU A 189 13.91 -10.38 -24.94
C GLU A 189 12.41 -10.22 -24.66
N GLN A 190 11.86 -10.99 -23.72
CA GLN A 190 10.45 -10.89 -23.32
C GLN A 190 10.15 -9.56 -22.62
N GLU A 191 11.08 -9.10 -21.77
CA GLU A 191 10.97 -7.80 -21.11
C GLU A 191 11.02 -6.65 -22.12
N ILE A 192 11.95 -6.70 -23.08
CA ILE A 192 12.02 -5.71 -24.17
C ILE A 192 10.72 -5.70 -24.98
N GLN A 193 10.15 -6.87 -25.28
CA GLN A 193 8.91 -6.95 -26.05
C GLN A 193 7.72 -6.37 -25.28
N MET A 194 7.65 -6.62 -23.97
CA MET A 194 6.62 -6.07 -23.11
C MET A 194 6.73 -4.55 -22.99
N LEU A 195 7.96 -4.01 -22.83
CA LEU A 195 8.20 -2.57 -22.77
C LEU A 195 7.87 -1.87 -24.10
N LYS A 196 8.14 -2.52 -25.24
CA LYS A 196 7.72 -2.02 -26.56
C LYS A 196 6.21 -1.95 -26.68
N GLU A 197 5.50 -2.98 -26.23
CA GLU A 197 4.03 -2.98 -26.26
C GLU A 197 3.44 -1.90 -25.34
N GLN A 198 4.02 -1.74 -24.14
CA GLN A 198 3.64 -0.66 -23.22
C GLN A 198 3.87 0.73 -23.85
N THR A 199 4.99 0.92 -24.54
CA THR A 199 5.30 2.18 -25.23
C THR A 199 4.25 2.49 -26.30
N LYS A 200 3.87 1.50 -27.11
CA LYS A 200 2.87 1.65 -28.16
C LYS A 200 1.49 2.04 -27.59
N VAL A 201 1.07 1.43 -26.49
CA VAL A 201 -0.18 1.79 -25.81
C VAL A 201 -0.14 3.23 -25.30
N LEU A 202 1.00 3.67 -24.75
CA LEU A 202 1.17 5.05 -24.29
C LEU A 202 1.16 6.06 -25.45
N GLU A 203 1.76 5.73 -26.60
CA GLU A 203 1.69 6.55 -27.80
C GLU A 203 0.26 6.75 -28.29
N ASP A 204 -0.55 5.68 -28.31
CA ASP A 204 -1.96 5.76 -28.67
C ASP A 204 -2.75 6.62 -27.67
N GLN A 205 -2.44 6.52 -26.37
CA GLN A 205 -3.05 7.37 -25.34
C GLN A 205 -2.70 8.85 -25.52
N LEU A 206 -1.42 9.17 -25.77
CA LEU A 206 -0.98 10.54 -26.04
C LEU A 206 -1.69 11.12 -27.27
N LYS A 207 -1.85 10.31 -28.33
CA LYS A 207 -2.56 10.71 -29.53
C LYS A 207 -4.04 11.01 -29.26
N MET A 208 -4.73 10.18 -28.48
CA MET A 208 -6.12 10.42 -28.09
C MET A 208 -6.28 11.68 -27.23
N ILE A 209 -5.36 11.91 -26.29
CA ILE A 209 -5.36 13.12 -25.45
C ILE A 209 -5.15 14.36 -26.32
N GLY A 210 -4.20 14.33 -27.26
CA GLY A 210 -3.96 15.43 -28.20
C GLY A 210 -5.20 15.77 -29.04
N GLN A 211 -5.88 14.76 -29.60
CA GLN A 211 -7.13 14.96 -30.32
C GLN A 211 -8.23 15.58 -29.44
N ARG A 212 -8.33 15.14 -28.18
CA ARG A 212 -9.30 15.69 -27.23
C ARG A 212 -9.03 17.17 -26.90
N ILE A 213 -7.77 17.54 -26.77
CA ILE A 213 -7.35 18.94 -26.56
C ILE A 213 -7.75 19.79 -27.78
N GLU A 214 -7.47 19.31 -29.00
CA GLU A 214 -7.87 20.02 -30.22
C GLU A 214 -9.38 20.21 -30.32
N ASP A 215 -10.16 19.15 -30.07
CA ASP A 215 -11.62 19.19 -30.12
C ASP A 215 -12.21 20.18 -29.10
N LEU A 216 -11.65 20.23 -27.90
CA LEU A 216 -12.07 21.18 -26.87
C LEU A 216 -11.65 22.61 -27.20
N SER A 217 -10.47 22.81 -27.79
CA SER A 217 -10.00 24.14 -28.22
C SER A 217 -10.87 24.73 -29.35
N LYS A 218 -11.38 23.90 -30.27
CA LYS A 218 -12.25 24.33 -31.37
C LYS A 218 -13.68 24.64 -30.95
N LYS A 219 -14.17 24.04 -29.85
CA LYS A 219 -15.51 24.29 -29.30
C LYS A 219 -15.61 25.52 -28.39
N GLY A 220 -14.47 26.12 -28.05
CA GLY A 220 -14.37 27.31 -27.19
C GLY A 220 -14.31 28.65 -27.93
N ASN A 221 -14.49 28.67 -29.25
CA ASN A 221 -14.61 29.89 -30.08
C ASN A 221 -16.02 30.04 -30.65
#